data_AF-A0A843CAE5-F1
#
_entry.id   AF-A0A843CAE5-F1
#
_cell.length_a   1.000
_cell.length_b   1.000
_cell.length_c   1.000
_cell.angle_alpha   90.00
_cell.angle_beta   90.00
_cell.angle_gamma   90.00
#
_symmetry.space_group_name_H-M   'P 1'
#
loop_
_entity.id
_entity.type
_entity.pdbx_description
1 polymer ?
#
loop_
_entity_poly.entity_id
_entity_poly.type
_entity_poly.pdbx_seq_one_letter_code
_entity_poly.pdbx_strand_id
1 'polypeptide(L)'
;MYEHTHGILLNQFMASMSTKQNQIKIKSPIKSTILNLLEDGCSDKNKIYAIIQNDCNVSKSEVRLACKEVKVDLMLKLKVLQSGVLEL
;
A
#
# COMPACT_ATOMS: atom_id res chain seq x y z
N MET A 1 -27.24 -10.82 -43.22
CA MET A 1 -26.33 -9.84 -42.59
C MET A 1 -26.25 -10.18 -41.11
N TYR A 2 -25.50 -11.24 -40.80
CA TYR A 2 -25.07 -11.62 -39.46
C TYR A 2 -23.59 -11.29 -39.42
N GLU A 3 -23.16 -10.42 -38.52
CA GLU A 3 -21.77 -10.28 -38.01
C GLU A 3 -21.71 -8.96 -37.21
N HIS A 4 -22.49 -8.85 -36.13
CA HIS A 4 -22.44 -7.67 -35.26
C HIS A 4 -22.58 -7.99 -33.78
N THR A 5 -21.98 -9.09 -33.33
CA THR A 5 -22.09 -9.51 -31.93
C THR A 5 -20.81 -10.09 -31.32
N HIS A 6 -19.71 -10.15 -32.08
CA HIS A 6 -18.42 -10.62 -31.55
C HIS A 6 -17.46 -9.49 -31.11
N GLY A 7 -17.76 -8.22 -31.41
CA GLY A 7 -16.91 -7.08 -31.03
C GLY A 7 -17.12 -6.53 -29.61
N ILE A 8 -18.23 -6.86 -28.95
CA ILE A 8 -18.59 -6.27 -27.65
C ILE A 8 -18.08 -7.12 -26.47
N LEU A 9 -17.97 -8.45 -26.64
CA LEU A 9 -17.53 -9.33 -25.54
C LEU A 9 -16.05 -9.22 -25.20
N LEU A 10 -15.18 -8.83 -26.14
CA LEU A 10 -13.75 -8.64 -25.86
C LEU A 10 -13.47 -7.36 -25.05
N ASN A 11 -14.31 -6.32 -25.20
CA ASN A 11 -14.15 -5.08 -24.44
C ASN A 11 -14.63 -5.20 -22.98
N GLN A 12 -15.52 -6.14 -22.67
CA GLN A 12 -15.96 -6.39 -21.29
C GLN A 12 -14.88 -7.11 -20.46
N PHE A 13 -14.02 -7.93 -21.09
CA PHE A 13 -12.98 -8.69 -20.39
C PHE A 13 -11.72 -7.85 -20.10
N MET A 14 -11.43 -6.82 -20.90
CA MET A 14 -10.29 -5.91 -20.66
C MET A 14 -10.56 -4.84 -19.58
N ALA A 15 -11.80 -4.70 -19.10
CA ALA A 15 -12.16 -3.74 -18.05
C ALA A 15 -11.86 -4.24 -16.61
N SER A 16 -11.38 -5.48 -16.42
CA SER A 16 -11.25 -6.12 -15.10
C SER A 16 -9.80 -6.26 -14.57
N MET A 17 -8.81 -5.67 -15.24
CA MET A 17 -7.38 -5.74 -14.84
C MET A 17 -6.69 -4.38 -14.74
N SER A 18 -7.45 -3.34 -14.45
CA SER A 18 -6.89 -2.07 -13.99
C SER A 18 -7.77 -1.51 -12.88
N THR A 19 -7.73 -2.16 -11.72
CA THR A 19 -7.90 -1.40 -10.49
C THR A 19 -6.77 -0.41 -10.48
N LYS A 20 -7.03 0.79 -11.03
CA LYS A 20 -6.26 2.00 -10.82
C LYS A 20 -5.80 1.92 -9.38
N GLN A 21 -4.51 1.63 -9.19
CA GLN A 21 -3.83 1.91 -7.94
C GLN A 21 -3.96 3.42 -7.84
N ASN A 22 -5.05 3.87 -7.23
CA ASN A 22 -5.17 5.22 -6.75
C ASN A 22 -4.02 5.28 -5.76
N GLN A 23 -2.89 5.81 -6.22
CA GLN A 23 -1.73 6.11 -5.41
C GLN A 23 -2.21 7.21 -4.48
N ILE A 24 -2.98 6.82 -3.46
CA ILE A 24 -3.23 7.62 -2.29
C ILE A 24 -1.84 7.67 -1.66
N LYS A 25 -1.03 8.64 -2.07
CA LYS A 25 0.24 8.96 -1.41
C LYS A 25 -0.14 9.28 0.01
N ILE A 26 0.16 8.36 0.90
CA ILE A 26 -0.20 8.51 2.30
C ILE A 26 0.59 9.68 2.83
N LYS A 27 -0.10 10.56 3.55
CA LYS A 27 0.50 11.77 4.10
C LYS A 27 1.75 11.37 4.88
N SER A 28 2.87 12.00 4.54
CA SER A 28 4.18 11.88 5.19
C SER A 28 4.12 11.62 6.72
N PRO A 29 3.32 12.36 7.51
CA PRO A 29 3.24 12.13 8.97
C PRO A 29 2.84 10.70 9.37
N ILE A 30 1.89 10.06 8.67
CA ILE A 30 1.39 8.73 9.06
C ILE A 30 2.48 7.66 8.88
N LYS A 31 3.23 7.73 7.76
CA LYS A 31 4.34 6.81 7.50
C LYS A 31 5.46 6.97 8.54
N SER A 32 5.80 8.21 8.86
CA SER A 32 6.82 8.53 9.88
C SER A 32 6.42 7.95 11.24
N THR A 33 5.17 8.17 11.68
CA THR A 33 4.67 7.61 12.94
C THR A 33 4.72 6.08 12.96
N ILE A 34 4.37 5.39 11.86
CA ILE A 34 4.50 3.93 11.77
C ILE A 34 5.94 3.49 11.96
N LEU A 35 6.89 4.14 11.27
CA LEU A 35 8.29 3.77 11.35
C LEU A 35 8.85 3.99 12.76
N ASN A 36 8.56 5.12 13.39
CA ASN A 36 8.97 5.40 14.77
C ASN A 36 8.44 4.35 15.75
N LEU A 37 7.15 3.98 15.62
CA LEU A 37 6.57 2.92 16.47
C LEU A 37 7.27 1.57 16.29
N LEU A 38 7.66 1.23 15.07
CA LEU A 38 8.40 0.00 14.79
C LEU A 38 9.84 0.06 15.33
N GLU A 39 10.50 1.22 15.24
CA GLU A 39 11.83 1.46 15.81
C GLU A 39 11.81 1.38 17.35
N ASP A 40 10.74 1.85 17.99
CA ASP A 40 10.49 1.72 19.43
C ASP A 40 10.11 0.28 19.86
N GLY A 41 10.06 -0.66 18.93
CA GLY A 41 9.75 -2.07 19.18
C GLY A 41 8.25 -2.38 19.31
N CYS A 42 7.36 -1.43 19.02
CA CYS A 42 5.91 -1.70 18.98
C CYS A 42 5.56 -2.48 17.70
N SER A 43 5.35 -3.79 17.83
CA SER A 43 4.97 -4.68 16.72
C SER A 43 3.50 -5.13 16.76
N ASP A 44 2.76 -4.76 17.81
CA ASP A 44 1.34 -5.09 17.94
C ASP A 44 0.52 -4.23 16.97
N LYS A 45 -0.04 -4.90 15.95
CA LYS A 45 -0.87 -4.27 14.92
C LYS A 45 -2.03 -3.47 15.50
N ASN A 46 -2.71 -3.96 16.54
CA ASN A 46 -3.88 -3.27 17.09
C ASN A 46 -3.45 -1.99 17.82
N LYS A 47 -2.32 -2.03 18.54
CA LYS A 47 -1.75 -0.84 19.19
C LYS A 47 -1.31 0.21 18.18
N ILE A 48 -0.55 -0.20 17.15
CA ILE A 48 -0.14 0.68 16.05
C ILE A 48 -1.37 1.34 15.41
N TYR A 49 -2.42 0.56 15.16
CA TYR A 49 -3.65 1.08 14.54
C TYR A 49 -4.37 2.11 15.42
N ALA A 50 -4.41 1.89 16.73
CA ALA A 50 -5.04 2.80 17.68
C ALA A 50 -4.26 4.10 17.81
N ILE A 51 -2.92 4.01 17.96
CA ILE A 51 -2.04 5.18 18.08
C ILE A 51 -2.16 6.06 16.84
N ILE A 52 -2.05 5.48 15.63
CA ILE A 52 -2.12 6.27 14.40
C ILE A 52 -3.50 6.91 14.20
N GLN A 53 -4.58 6.20 14.53
CA GLN A 53 -5.93 6.77 14.44
C GLN A 53 -6.06 8.00 15.35
N ASN A 54 -5.52 7.92 16.57
CA ASN A 54 -5.58 9.02 17.54
C ASN A 54 -4.64 10.17 17.16
N ASP A 55 -3.37 9.88 16.89
CA ASP A 55 -2.33 10.90 16.67
C ASP A 55 -2.49 11.63 15.34
N CYS A 56 -2.92 10.91 14.29
CA CYS A 56 -3.05 11.45 12.96
C CYS A 56 -4.50 11.82 12.58
N ASN A 57 -5.48 11.55 13.46
CA ASN A 57 -6.91 11.76 13.23
C ASN A 57 -7.39 11.22 11.86
N VAL A 58 -7.07 9.95 11.60
CA VAL A 58 -7.36 9.29 10.31
C VAL A 58 -8.26 8.09 10.46
N SER A 59 -8.93 7.70 9.37
CA SER A 59 -9.78 6.52 9.35
C SER A 59 -8.97 5.22 9.46
N LYS A 60 -9.58 4.18 10.02
CA LYS A 60 -9.02 2.82 10.05
C LYS A 60 -8.62 2.30 8.66
N SER A 61 -9.31 2.73 7.60
CA SER A 61 -8.97 2.43 6.20
C SER A 61 -7.63 3.03 5.79
N GLU A 62 -7.40 4.30 6.11
CA GLU A 62 -6.15 5.00 5.78
C GLU A 62 -4.97 4.38 6.53
N VAL A 63 -5.13 4.09 7.82
CA VAL A 63 -4.09 3.41 8.61
C VAL A 63 -3.72 2.05 8.03
N ARG A 64 -4.72 1.30 7.56
CA ARG A 64 -4.48 0.00 6.91
C ARG A 64 -3.72 0.13 5.60
N LEU A 65 -4.03 1.14 4.79
CA LEU A 65 -3.27 1.42 3.57
C LEU A 65 -1.84 1.84 3.92
N ALA A 66 -1.65 2.64 4.98
CA ALA A 66 -0.35 3.13 5.45
C ALA A 66 0.56 2.00 5.90
N CYS A 67 0.03 1.12 6.73
CA CYS A 67 0.78 -0.06 7.17
C CYS A 67 1.15 -0.97 5.98
N LYS A 68 0.27 -1.09 4.98
CA LYS A 68 0.55 -1.88 3.77
C LYS A 68 1.68 -1.25 2.96
N GLU A 69 1.67 0.06 2.78
CA GLU A 69 2.69 0.79 2.04
C GLU A 69 4.06 0.69 2.75
N VAL A 70 4.11 0.95 4.06
CA VAL A 70 5.34 0.81 4.86
C VAL A 70 5.89 -0.62 4.80
N LYS A 71 5.03 -1.64 4.88
CA LYS A 71 5.44 -3.04 4.74
C LYS A 71 6.11 -3.29 3.38
N VAL A 72 5.52 -2.80 2.29
CA VAL A 72 6.10 -2.96 0.94
C VAL A 72 7.45 -2.24 0.85
N ASP A 73 7.53 -0.99 1.32
CA ASP A 73 8.76 -0.20 1.33
C ASP A 73 9.89 -0.91 2.08
N LEU A 74 9.60 -1.47 3.26
CA LEU A 74 10.56 -2.25 4.05
C LEU A 74 10.98 -3.55 3.35
N MET A 75 10.02 -4.28 2.75
CA MET A 75 10.34 -5.50 2.00
C MET A 75 11.23 -5.21 0.78
N LEU A 76 11.02 -4.09 0.08
CA LEU A 76 11.85 -3.68 -1.04
C LEU A 76 13.27 -3.34 -0.56
N LYS A 77 13.42 -2.57 0.53
CA LYS A 77 14.72 -2.27 1.13
C LYS A 77 15.47 -3.54 1.56
N LEU A 78 14.77 -4.48 2.18
CA LEU A 78 15.35 -5.78 2.55
C LEU A 78 15.83 -6.58 1.34
N LYS A 79 15.06 -6.59 0.24
CA LYS A 79 15.49 -7.25 -1.00
C LYS A 79 16.75 -6.64 -1.60
N VAL A 80 16.86 -5.30 -1.59
CA VAL A 80 18.07 -4.59 -2.04
C VAL A 80 19.27 -4.95 -1.18
N LEU A 81 19.11 -4.97 0.15
CA LEU A 81 20.17 -5.39 1.06
C LEU A 81 20.60 -6.85 0.81
N GLN A 82 19.63 -7.73 0.56
CA GLN A 82 19.88 -9.16 0.27
C GLN A 82 20.48 -9.39 -1.11
N SER A 83 20.29 -8.49 -2.07
CA SER A 83 20.86 -8.63 -3.42
C SER A 83 22.35 -8.27 -3.49
N GLY A 84 22.94 -7.75 -2.40
CA GLY A 84 24.35 -7.34 -2.36
C GLY A 84 24.67 -6.10 -3.21
N VAL A 85 23.64 -5.45 -3.77
CA VAL A 85 23.75 -4.21 -4.55
C VAL A 85 23.62 -3.05 -3.57
N LEU A 86 24.73 -2.73 -2.90
CA LEU A 86 24.91 -1.44 -2.23
C LEU A 86 25.57 -0.52 -3.24
N GLU A 87 24.78 0.26 -3.97
CA GLU A 87 25.32 1.48 -4.60
C GLU A 87 25.57 2.48 -3.45
N LEU A 88 26.84 2.55 -3.01
CA LEU A 88 27.36 3.55 -2.08
C LEU A 88 27.64 4.87 -2.81
#